data_AF-A0A3D3RFF0-F1
#
_entry.id   AF-A0A3D3RFF0-F1
#
_cell.length_a   1.000
_cell.length_b   1.000
_cell.length_c   1.000
_cell.angle_alpha   90.00
_cell.angle_beta   90.00
_cell.angle_gamma   90.00
#
_symmetry.space_group_name_H-M   'P 1'
#
loop_
_entity.id
_entity.type
_entity.pdbx_description
1 polymer ?
#
loop_
_entity_poly.entity_id
_entity_poly.type
_entity_poly.pdbx_seq_one_letter_code
_entity_poly.pdbx_strand_id
1 'polypeptide(L)'
;MQDVTIKEAPAEFPFSKSVQMLDLTDVRQRLKISSNLTEKEIIRAELEYRLFLALNQVKGNRATPTTPTELADRFWHEHIIDTRRYTADCQSLFGYFLHHIPEDALPEGCCLKEVACNTFAIMRHRFGYGRIAGGPEV
;
A
#
# COMPACT_ATOMS: atom_id res chain seq x y z
N MET A 1 21.32 4.68 21.52
CA MET A 1 21.37 4.77 20.05
C MET A 1 21.94 3.45 19.55
N GLN A 2 21.11 2.60 18.96
CA GLN A 2 21.60 1.45 18.21
C GLN A 2 21.08 1.61 16.79
N ASP A 3 22.03 1.84 15.89
CA ASP A 3 21.88 1.74 14.44
C ASP A 3 21.31 0.36 14.10
N VAL A 4 20.14 0.35 13.48
CA VAL A 4 19.64 -0.84 12.79
C VAL A 4 20.31 -0.84 11.42
N THR A 5 21.50 -1.43 11.36
CA THR A 5 22.21 -1.66 10.10
C THR A 5 21.39 -2.63 9.25
N ILE A 6 20.80 -2.15 8.17
CA ILE A 6 20.16 -2.96 7.14
C ILE A 6 21.27 -3.78 6.47
N LYS A 7 21.40 -5.06 6.86
CA LYS A 7 22.30 -6.01 6.18
C LYS A 7 21.68 -6.37 4.83
N GLU A 8 22.29 -5.80 3.79
CA GLU A 8 22.14 -6.05 2.36
C GLU A 8 20.70 -6.08 1.83
N ALA A 9 20.27 -4.92 1.31
CA ALA A 9 19.10 -4.83 0.46
C ALA A 9 19.35 -5.59 -0.86
N PRO A 10 18.41 -6.43 -1.34
CA PRO A 10 18.50 -7.02 -2.66
C PRO A 10 18.59 -5.91 -3.73
N ALA A 11 19.33 -6.19 -4.82
CA ALA A 11 19.81 -5.20 -5.80
C ALA A 11 18.73 -4.33 -6.50
N GLU A 12 17.44 -4.64 -6.35
CA GLU A 12 16.32 -3.83 -6.83
C GLU A 12 15.24 -3.73 -5.73
N PHE A 13 15.09 -2.54 -5.15
CA PHE A 13 13.95 -2.23 -4.28
C PHE A 13 12.62 -2.35 -5.07
N PRO A 14 11.49 -2.74 -4.43
CA PRO A 14 10.28 -3.19 -5.12
C PRO A 14 9.43 -2.10 -5.78
N PHE A 15 9.84 -0.84 -5.68
CA PHE A 15 9.06 0.29 -6.17
C PHE A 15 9.62 0.78 -7.49
N SER A 16 8.75 1.03 -8.46
CA SER A 16 9.12 1.86 -9.59
C SER A 16 9.57 3.25 -9.11
N LYS A 17 10.41 3.91 -9.90
CA LYS A 17 10.85 5.28 -9.60
C LYS A 17 9.67 6.23 -9.38
N SER A 18 8.56 6.06 -10.11
CA SER A 18 7.37 6.88 -9.93
C SER A 18 6.69 6.65 -8.58
N VAL A 19 6.58 5.40 -8.11
CA VAL A 19 6.01 5.11 -6.78
C VAL A 19 6.92 5.61 -5.66
N GLN A 20 8.24 5.59 -5.82
CA GLN A 20 9.18 6.13 -4.82
C GLN A 20 9.08 7.65 -4.70
N MET A 21 8.98 8.33 -5.85
CA MET A 21 8.97 9.80 -5.93
C MET A 21 7.61 10.42 -5.61
N LEU A 22 6.56 9.62 -5.46
CA LEU A 22 5.25 10.11 -5.04
C LEU A 22 5.36 10.77 -3.67
N ASP A 23 5.08 12.08 -3.62
CA ASP A 23 5.02 12.82 -2.37
C ASP A 23 3.74 12.44 -1.62
N LEU A 24 3.90 11.90 -0.41
CA LEU A 24 2.82 11.48 0.48
C LEU A 24 2.90 12.20 1.82
N THR A 25 3.64 13.32 1.90
CA THR A 25 3.89 14.03 3.15
C THR A 25 2.60 14.50 3.81
N ASP A 26 1.70 15.12 3.03
CA ASP A 26 0.42 15.59 3.57
C ASP A 26 -0.49 14.43 3.99
N VAL A 27 -0.49 13.33 3.24
CA VAL A 27 -1.26 12.12 3.56
C VAL A 27 -0.78 11.53 4.89
N ARG A 28 0.54 11.44 5.07
CA ARG A 28 1.17 11.01 6.31
C ARG A 28 0.79 11.93 7.47
N GLN A 29 0.80 13.24 7.27
CA GLN A 29 0.40 14.21 8.29
C GLN A 29 -1.07 14.08 8.68
N ARG A 30 -1.98 13.91 7.70
CA ARG A 30 -3.40 13.69 7.97
C ARG A 30 -3.63 12.42 8.77
N LEU A 31 -3.00 11.30 8.38
CA LEU A 31 -3.11 10.03 9.11
C LEU A 31 -2.63 10.14 10.56
N LYS A 32 -1.56 10.91 10.81
CA LYS A 32 -1.06 11.19 12.17
C LYS A 32 -2.08 11.96 13.02
N ILE A 33 -2.88 12.83 12.41
CA ILE A 33 -3.88 13.65 13.11
C ILE A 33 -5.20 12.89 13.29
N SER A 34 -5.59 12.08 12.30
CA SER A 34 -6.88 11.38 12.27
C SER A 34 -6.89 10.04 13.02
N SER A 35 -5.74 9.54 13.45
CA SER A 35 -5.60 8.23 14.08
C SER A 35 -4.73 8.27 15.35
N ASN A 36 -4.85 7.22 16.17
CA ASN A 36 -4.00 7.01 17.35
C ASN A 36 -2.81 6.08 17.05
N LEU A 37 -2.41 5.95 15.77
CA LEU A 37 -1.30 5.09 15.37
C LEU A 37 0.04 5.66 15.86
N THR A 38 0.93 4.77 16.25
CA THR A 38 2.31 5.11 16.60
C THR A 38 3.11 5.52 15.36
N GLU A 39 4.21 6.25 15.54
CA GLU A 39 5.09 6.64 14.42
C GLU A 39 5.56 5.43 13.59
N LYS A 40 5.83 4.30 14.27
CA LYS A 40 6.23 3.05 13.61
C LYS A 40 5.12 2.50 12.73
N GLU A 41 3.87 2.55 13.18
CA GLU A 41 2.71 2.12 12.40
C GLU A 41 2.44 3.05 11.23
N ILE A 42 2.63 4.37 11.38
CA ILE A 42 2.50 5.34 10.28
C ILE A 42 3.54 5.08 9.19
N ILE A 43 4.81 4.87 9.57
CA ILE A 43 5.89 4.52 8.62
C ILE A 43 5.54 3.22 7.89
N ARG A 44 5.04 2.24 8.63
CA ARG A 44 4.64 0.93 8.09
C ARG A 44 3.43 1.04 7.15
N ALA A 45 2.43 1.85 7.51
CA ALA A 45 1.26 2.13 6.69
C ALA A 45 1.63 2.73 5.34
N GLU A 46 2.54 3.71 5.32
CA GLU A 46 3.03 4.28 4.07
C GLU A 46 3.80 3.27 3.23
N LEU A 47 4.67 2.47 3.85
CA LEU A 47 5.43 1.43 3.15
C LEU A 47 4.49 0.42 2.49
N GLU A 48 3.52 -0.08 3.26
CA GLU A 48 2.50 -1.03 2.78
C GLU A 48 1.64 -0.42 1.67
N TYR A 49 1.29 0.87 1.79
CA TYR A 49 0.56 1.57 0.76
C TYR A 49 1.37 1.72 -0.54
N ARG A 50 2.66 2.06 -0.45
CA ARG A 50 3.55 2.11 -1.63
C ARG A 50 3.67 0.74 -2.29
N LEU A 51 3.67 -0.35 -1.52
CA LEU A 51 3.68 -1.72 -2.07
C LEU A 51 2.38 -2.03 -2.78
N PHE A 52 1.26 -1.56 -2.25
CA PHE A 52 -0.05 -1.71 -2.86
C PHE A 52 -0.13 -0.91 -4.18
N LEU A 53 0.40 0.31 -4.24
CA LEU A 53 0.51 1.08 -5.49
C LEU A 53 1.39 0.36 -6.52
N ALA A 54 2.58 -0.11 -6.12
CA ALA A 54 3.48 -0.84 -7.02
C ALA A 54 2.85 -2.14 -7.54
N LEU A 55 2.11 -2.86 -6.70
CA LEU A 55 1.36 -4.05 -7.11
C LEU A 55 0.33 -3.70 -8.19
N ASN A 56 -0.48 -2.66 -7.98
CA ASN A 56 -1.48 -2.23 -8.95
C ASN A 56 -0.83 -1.74 -10.26
N GLN A 57 0.34 -1.10 -10.19
CA GLN A 57 1.10 -0.70 -11.37
C GLN A 57 1.56 -1.90 -12.21
N VAL A 58 2.13 -2.94 -11.57
CA VAL A 58 2.61 -4.14 -12.27
C VAL A 58 1.46 -4.98 -12.81
N LYS A 59 0.37 -5.09 -12.05
CA LYS A 59 -0.83 -5.82 -12.45
C LYS A 59 -1.53 -5.14 -13.62
N GLY A 60 -1.56 -3.80 -13.63
CA GLY A 60 -2.42 -3.01 -14.52
C GLY A 60 -3.90 -3.29 -14.28
N ASN A 61 -4.75 -2.98 -15.26
CA ASN A 61 -6.21 -3.16 -15.19
C ASN A 61 -6.67 -4.63 -15.36
N ARG A 62 -5.89 -5.61 -14.88
CA ARG A 62 -6.26 -7.03 -14.95
C ARG A 62 -7.31 -7.37 -13.89
N ALA A 63 -8.14 -8.37 -14.19
CA ALA A 63 -9.31 -8.73 -13.40
C ALA A 63 -9.04 -9.34 -12.01
N THR A 64 -7.80 -9.70 -11.66
CA THR A 64 -7.51 -10.30 -10.35
C THR A 64 -7.66 -9.27 -9.24
N PRO A 65 -8.67 -9.33 -8.36
CA PRO A 65 -8.84 -8.34 -7.31
C PRO A 65 -7.65 -8.35 -6.35
N THR A 66 -7.28 -7.16 -5.87
CA THR A 66 -6.22 -6.96 -4.89
C THR A 66 -6.74 -5.99 -3.85
N THR A 67 -6.51 -6.28 -2.57
CA THR A 67 -6.93 -5.44 -1.45
C THR A 67 -5.71 -4.99 -0.66
N PRO A 68 -5.65 -3.74 -0.19
CA PRO A 68 -4.58 -3.30 0.71
C PRO A 68 -4.59 -4.11 2.01
N THR A 69 -3.49 -3.99 2.76
CA THR A 69 -3.46 -4.35 4.19
C THR A 69 -4.29 -3.35 4.99
N GLU A 70 -4.64 -3.65 6.25
CA GLU A 70 -5.40 -2.70 7.08
C GLU A 70 -4.67 -1.35 7.26
N LEU A 71 -3.36 -1.37 7.50
CA LEU A 71 -2.59 -0.12 7.64
C LEU A 71 -2.49 0.64 6.31
N ALA A 72 -2.28 -0.06 5.20
CA ALA A 72 -2.27 0.56 3.87
C ALA A 72 -3.64 1.14 3.50
N ASP A 73 -4.73 0.49 3.88
CA ASP A 73 -6.09 0.95 3.63
C ASP A 73 -6.39 2.24 4.41
N ARG A 74 -6.01 2.30 5.68
CA ARG A 74 -6.08 3.54 6.48
C ARG A 74 -5.28 4.69 5.82
N PHE A 75 -4.09 4.40 5.30
CA PHE A 75 -3.30 5.39 4.57
C PHE A 75 -3.95 5.81 3.25
N TRP A 76 -4.53 4.85 2.52
CA TRP A 76 -5.23 5.09 1.26
C TRP A 76 -6.46 5.97 1.47
N HIS A 77 -7.22 5.75 2.54
CA HIS A 77 -8.34 6.61 2.92
C HIS A 77 -7.94 8.07 3.07
N GLU A 78 -6.78 8.35 3.66
CA GLU A 78 -6.28 9.73 3.76
C GLU A 78 -5.83 10.29 2.41
N HIS A 79 -5.38 9.44 1.48
CA HIS A 79 -4.98 9.88 0.15
C HIS A 79 -6.19 10.20 -0.75
N ILE A 80 -7.23 9.35 -0.75
CA ILE A 80 -8.39 9.47 -1.65
C ILE A 80 -9.30 10.66 -1.34
N ILE A 81 -9.30 11.17 -0.10
CA ILE A 81 -10.09 12.33 0.33
C ILE A 81 -9.80 13.56 -0.54
N ASP A 82 -8.54 13.81 -0.92
CA ASP A 82 -8.21 14.82 -1.93
C ASP A 82 -8.36 14.21 -3.32
N THR A 83 -9.61 14.13 -3.78
CA THR A 83 -9.96 13.47 -5.05
C THR A 83 -9.27 14.07 -6.27
N ARG A 84 -8.93 15.36 -6.26
CA ARG A 84 -8.21 16.02 -7.37
C ARG A 84 -6.77 15.52 -7.45
N ARG A 85 -6.05 15.57 -6.33
CA ARG A 85 -4.68 15.05 -6.24
C ARG A 85 -4.64 13.55 -6.50
N TYR A 86 -5.53 12.80 -5.85
CA TYR A 86 -5.60 11.35 -6.01
C TYR A 86 -5.84 10.94 -7.46
N THR A 87 -6.71 11.64 -8.19
CA THR A 87 -6.94 11.40 -9.62
C THR A 87 -5.66 11.66 -10.44
N ALA A 88 -4.96 12.76 -10.19
CA ALA A 88 -3.73 13.10 -10.89
C ALA A 88 -2.62 12.07 -10.62
N ASP A 89 -2.46 11.65 -9.37
CA ASP A 89 -1.48 10.64 -8.97
C ASP A 89 -1.80 9.27 -9.59
N CYS A 90 -3.07 8.86 -9.60
CA CYS A 90 -3.50 7.63 -10.26
C CYS A 90 -3.23 7.67 -11.78
N GLN A 91 -3.51 8.79 -12.44
CA GLN A 91 -3.21 8.96 -13.87
C GLN A 91 -1.71 8.89 -14.15
N SER A 92 -0.89 9.52 -13.30
CA SER A 92 0.57 9.49 -13.41
C SER A 92 1.15 8.08 -13.20
N LEU A 93 0.63 7.35 -12.21
CA LEU A 93 1.16 6.03 -11.83
C LEU A 93 0.65 4.90 -12.72
N PHE A 94 -0.62 4.94 -13.09
CA PHE A 94 -1.35 3.80 -13.69
C PHE A 94 -1.93 4.12 -15.07
N GLY A 95 -2.17 5.40 -15.40
CA GLY A 95 -2.95 5.80 -16.57
C GLY A 95 -4.46 5.60 -16.43
N TYR A 96 -4.95 5.31 -15.22
CA TYR A 96 -6.37 5.16 -14.89
C TYR A 96 -6.62 5.44 -13.42
N PHE A 97 -7.88 5.70 -13.05
CA PHE A 97 -8.28 5.90 -11.66
C PHE A 97 -8.37 4.54 -10.93
N LEU A 98 -7.63 4.38 -9.84
CA LEU A 98 -7.72 3.20 -9.00
C LEU A 98 -8.93 3.33 -8.07
N HIS A 99 -9.99 2.57 -8.32
CA HIS A 99 -11.21 2.65 -7.53
C HIS A 99 -11.07 1.94 -6.18
N HIS A 100 -11.51 2.61 -5.12
CA HIS A 100 -11.77 1.99 -3.82
C HIS A 100 -13.22 1.49 -3.79
N ILE A 101 -13.43 0.27 -3.31
CA ILE A 101 -14.76 -0.32 -3.12
C ILE A 101 -14.89 -0.56 -1.63
N PRO A 102 -15.85 0.10 -0.95
CA PRO A 102 -16.12 -0.16 0.46
C PRO A 102 -16.40 -1.63 0.73
N GLU A 103 -15.93 -2.15 1.87
CA GLU A 103 -16.10 -3.56 2.22
C GLU A 103 -17.57 -3.99 2.29
N ASP A 104 -18.44 -3.09 2.75
CA ASP A 104 -19.90 -3.30 2.86
C ASP A 104 -20.62 -3.24 1.52
N ALA A 105 -19.96 -2.77 0.45
CA ALA A 105 -20.48 -2.74 -0.91
C ALA A 105 -20.07 -3.96 -1.75
N LEU A 106 -19.34 -4.91 -1.18
CA LEU A 106 -18.90 -6.10 -1.92
C LEU A 106 -20.05 -7.11 -2.11
N PRO A 107 -20.09 -7.82 -3.26
CA PRO A 107 -21.09 -8.85 -3.50
C PRO A 107 -21.05 -9.96 -2.44
N GLU A 108 -22.22 -10.52 -2.10
CA GLU A 108 -22.30 -11.71 -1.25
C GLU A 108 -21.43 -12.84 -1.82
N GLY A 109 -20.58 -13.41 -0.98
CA GLY A 109 -19.63 -14.47 -1.37
C GLY A 109 -18.22 -13.98 -1.75
N CYS A 110 -17.97 -12.67 -1.83
CA CYS A 110 -16.59 -12.16 -1.93
C CYS A 110 -15.83 -12.39 -0.62
N CYS A 111 -14.90 -13.34 -0.61
CA CYS A 111 -14.03 -13.59 0.55
C CYS A 111 -12.89 -12.55 0.58
N LEU A 112 -13.10 -11.41 1.25
CA LEU A 112 -12.07 -10.39 1.46
C LEU A 112 -10.78 -10.97 2.05
N LYS A 113 -10.92 -11.96 2.95
CA LYS A 113 -9.79 -12.67 3.54
C LYS A 113 -8.95 -13.39 2.47
N GLU A 114 -9.58 -14.03 1.50
CA GLU A 114 -8.87 -14.70 0.40
C GLU A 114 -8.17 -13.69 -0.52
N VAL A 115 -8.83 -12.58 -0.86
CA VAL A 115 -8.24 -11.49 -1.64
C VAL A 115 -7.06 -10.85 -0.91
N ALA A 116 -7.16 -10.67 0.41
CA ALA A 116 -6.08 -10.17 1.26
C ALA A 116 -4.92 -11.16 1.32
N CYS A 117 -5.18 -12.44 1.58
CA CYS A 117 -4.16 -13.50 1.57
C CYS A 117 -3.41 -13.55 0.23
N ASN A 118 -4.13 -13.45 -0.88
CA ASN A 118 -3.53 -13.40 -2.21
C ASN A 118 -2.66 -12.14 -2.40
N THR A 119 -3.14 -10.99 -1.97
CA THR A 119 -2.37 -9.73 -2.05
C THR A 119 -1.09 -9.80 -1.22
N PHE A 120 -1.18 -10.30 0.02
CA PHE A 120 -0.02 -10.53 0.89
C PHE A 120 0.96 -11.53 0.30
N ALA A 121 0.47 -12.65 -0.27
CA ALA A 121 1.32 -13.64 -0.91
C ALA A 121 2.09 -13.00 -2.08
N ILE A 122 1.42 -12.22 -2.93
CA ILE A 122 2.08 -11.53 -4.04
C ILE A 122 3.11 -10.53 -3.51
N MET A 123 2.76 -9.69 -2.52
CA MET A 123 3.70 -8.73 -1.94
C MET A 123 4.91 -9.43 -1.29
N ARG A 124 4.70 -10.58 -0.63
CA ARG A 124 5.78 -11.38 -0.04
C ARG A 124 6.70 -11.97 -1.10
N HIS A 125 6.14 -12.64 -2.10
CA HIS A 125 6.91 -13.30 -3.15
C HIS A 125 7.60 -12.31 -4.10
N ARG A 126 6.90 -11.25 -4.48
CA ARG A 126 7.36 -10.29 -5.50
C ARG A 126 8.21 -9.17 -4.94
N PHE A 127 7.94 -8.76 -3.70
CA PHE A 127 8.55 -7.57 -3.08
C PHE A 127 9.25 -7.86 -1.75
N GLY A 128 9.23 -9.10 -1.27
CA GLY A 128 9.90 -9.48 -0.03
C GLY A 128 9.24 -8.91 1.23
N TYR A 129 7.94 -8.59 1.18
CA TYR A 129 7.19 -7.89 2.24
C TYR A 129 7.49 -8.35 3.69
N GLY A 130 7.51 -9.65 3.95
CA GLY A 130 7.81 -10.19 5.29
C GLY A 130 9.20 -9.81 5.84
N ARG A 131 10.18 -9.55 4.97
CA ARG A 131 11.53 -9.11 5.35
C ARG A 131 11.62 -7.60 5.57
N ILE A 132 10.74 -6.82 4.95
CA ILE A 132 10.80 -5.34 4.99
C ILE A 132 9.88 -4.71 6.04
N ALA A 133 8.73 -5.32 6.32
CA ALA A 133 7.74 -4.72 7.23
C ALA A 133 7.72 -5.30 8.64
N GLY A 134 8.52 -6.34 8.93
CA GLY A 134 8.38 -7.09 10.18
C GLY A 134 6.97 -7.66 10.32
N GLY A 135 6.49 -8.33 9.27
CA GLY A 135 5.17 -8.96 9.24
C GLY A 135 4.98 -9.95 10.40
N PRO A 136 3.74 -10.20 10.87
CA PRO A 136 3.51 -11.26 11.83
C PRO A 136 4.03 -12.59 11.26
N GLU A 137 4.84 -13.30 12.03
CA GLU A 137 5.08 -14.72 11.80
C GLU A 137 3.73 -15.42 11.99
N VAL A 138 3.30 -16.17 10.98
CA VAL A 138 2.10 -17.01 11.03
C VAL A 138 2.26 -18.11 12.07
#